data_AF-A0A0R1YLD3-F1
#
_entry.id   AF-A0A0R1YLD3-F1
#
_cell.length_a   1.000
_cell.length_b   1.000
_cell.length_c   1.000
_cell.angle_alpha   90.00
_cell.angle_beta   90.00
_cell.angle_gamma   90.00
#
_symmetry.space_group_name_H-M   'P 1'
#
loop_
_entity.id
_entity.type
_entity.pdbx_description
1 polymer ?
#
loop_
_entity_poly.entity_id
_entity_poly.type
_entity_poly.pdbx_seq_one_letter_code
_entity_poly.pdbx_strand_id
1 'polypeptide(L)' 'MKQLFSDQNDITGSWLEDEPRIYQHEDFKTKAYFGGLIRKSHGQLLEYEFVLSAKSYALLDLKLIA' A
#
# COMPACT_ATOMS: atom_id res chain seq x y z
N MET A 1 8.84 6.37 -5.44
CA MET A 1 8.31 6.31 -4.06
C MET A 1 8.02 7.70 -3.46
N LYS A 2 8.90 8.70 -3.56
CA LYS A 2 8.69 10.04 -2.94
C LYS A 2 7.51 10.89 -3.47
N GLN A 3 7.05 10.70 -4.71
CA GLN A 3 5.98 11.52 -5.31
C GLN A 3 4.54 11.10 -4.94
N LEU A 4 4.34 9.85 -4.50
CA LEU A 4 3.01 9.41 -4.03
C LEU A 4 2.70 9.89 -2.61
N PHE A 5 3.74 10.20 -1.82
CA PHE A 5 3.65 10.49 -0.39
C PHE A 5 4.17 11.88 -0.01
N SER A 6 4.34 12.78 -0.99
CA SER A 6 4.90 14.13 -0.74
C SER A 6 3.99 15.02 0.10
N ASP A 7 2.69 14.74 0.15
CA ASP A 7 1.73 15.41 1.03
C ASP A 7 1.13 14.42 2.02
N GLN A 8 1.87 14.10 3.09
CA GLN A 8 1.36 13.27 4.18
C GLN A 8 0.11 13.88 4.86
N ASN A 9 -0.12 15.19 4.70
CA ASN A 9 -1.31 15.89 5.22
C ASN A 9 -2.63 15.41 4.58
N ASP A 10 -2.58 14.70 3.46
CA ASP A 10 -3.77 14.20 2.78
C ASP A 10 -4.16 12.78 3.22
N ILE A 11 -3.31 12.08 3.99
CA ILE A 11 -3.63 10.73 4.45
C ILE A 11 -4.60 10.83 5.63
N THR A 12 -5.80 10.30 5.45
CA THR A 12 -6.88 10.34 6.46
C THR A 12 -7.04 9.04 7.23
N GLY A 13 -6.38 7.97 6.77
CA GLY A 13 -6.39 6.67 7.43
C GLY A 13 -5.42 5.70 6.78
N SER A 14 -4.93 4.74 7.56
CA SER A 14 -4.10 3.66 7.05
C SER A 14 -4.20 2.44 7.96
N TRP A 15 -4.05 1.26 7.38
CA TRP A 15 -3.94 0.01 8.12
C TRP A 15 -2.89 -0.89 7.47
N LEU A 16 -2.33 -1.78 8.27
CA LEU A 16 -1.36 -2.78 7.86
C LEU A 16 -1.74 -4.07 8.58
N GLU A 17 -1.73 -5.19 7.87
CA GLU A 17 -1.89 -6.48 8.53
C GLU A 17 -0.68 -6.79 9.41
N ASP A 18 -0.94 -7.40 10.57
CA ASP A 18 0.11 -7.73 11.54
C ASP A 18 1.04 -8.84 11.05
N GLU A 19 0.51 -9.81 10.29
CA GLU A 19 1.27 -10.97 9.83
C GLU A 19 1.50 -10.95 8.31
N PRO A 20 2.76 -11.14 7.86
CA PRO A 20 3.04 -11.22 6.44
C PRO A 20 2.57 -12.56 5.86
N ARG A 21 1.96 -12.50 4.67
CA ARG A 21 1.49 -13.69 3.94
C ARG A 21 2.27 -13.89 2.65
N ILE A 22 2.09 -15.04 2.00
CA ILE A 22 2.71 -15.29 0.70
C ILE A 22 2.03 -14.42 -0.36
N TYR A 23 2.83 -13.57 -1.00
CA TYR A 23 2.44 -12.85 -2.21
C TYR A 23 3.07 -13.56 -3.42
N GLN A 24 2.24 -13.81 -4.42
CA GLN A 24 2.66 -14.43 -5.68
C GLN A 24 2.12 -13.61 -6.85
N HIS A 25 3.02 -13.21 -7.75
CA HIS A 25 2.69 -12.51 -8.98
C HIS A 25 3.55 -13.10 -10.09
N GLU A 26 2.91 -13.73 -11.08
CA GLU A 26 3.58 -14.51 -12.13
C GLU A 26 4.62 -15.50 -11.54
N ASP A 27 5.89 -15.35 -11.90
CA ASP A 27 7.02 -16.18 -11.45
C ASP A 27 7.70 -15.65 -10.16
N PHE A 28 7.18 -14.56 -9.58
CA PHE A 28 7.71 -13.97 -8.35
C PHE A 28 6.91 -14.42 -7.12
N LYS A 29 7.63 -14.89 -6.09
CA LYS A 29 7.05 -15.32 -4.81
C LYS A 29 7.84 -14.77 -3.64
N THR A 30 7.17 -14.11 -2.70
CA THR A 30 7.79 -13.57 -1.48
C THR A 30 6.81 -13.56 -0.31
N LYS A 31 7.30 -13.33 0.91
CA LYS A 31 6.44 -12.89 2.01
C LYS A 31 6.19 -11.39 1.88
N ALA A 32 4.96 -10.96 2.11
CA ALA A 32 4.57 -9.57 2.01
C ALA A 32 3.54 -9.20 3.08
N TYR A 33 3.59 -7.95 3.51
CA TYR A 33 2.52 -7.30 4.27
C TYR A 33 1.51 -6.70 3.31
N PHE A 34 0.24 -6.81 3.66
CA PHE A 34 -0.86 -6.17 2.97
C PHE A 34 -1.34 -5.03 3.83
N GLY A 35 -1.80 -3.96 3.20
CA GLY A 35 -2.32 -2.82 3.90
C GLY A 35 -3.13 -1.94 2.98
N GLY A 36 -3.70 -0.90 3.57
CA GLY A 36 -4.43 0.10 2.83
C GLY A 36 -4.19 1.49 3.36
N LEU A 37 -4.46 2.47 2.52
CA LEU A 37 -4.44 3.88 2.90
C LEU A 37 -5.61 4.61 2.25
N ILE A 38 -6.18 5.53 3.00
CA ILE A 38 -7.20 6.46 2.53
C ILE A 38 -6.54 7.82 2.43
N ARG A 39 -6.65 8.44 1.27
CA ARG A 39 -6.13 9.78 1.00
C ARG A 39 -7.27 10.69 0.55
N LYS A 40 -7.28 11.93 1.04
CA LYS A 40 -8.10 13.00 0.49
C LYS A 40 -7.34 13.73 -0.61
N SER A 41 -7.78 13.63 -1.86
CA SER A 41 -7.21 14.33 -3.01
C SER A 41 -8.29 15.17 -3.69
N HIS A 42 -8.07 16.48 -3.84
CA HIS A 42 -9.01 17.40 -4.48
C HIS A 42 -10.45 17.32 -3.90
N GLY A 43 -10.56 17.08 -2.59
CA GLY A 43 -11.86 16.93 -1.90
C GLY A 43 -12.51 15.55 -2.00
N GLN A 44 -11.93 14.63 -2.76
CA GLN A 44 -12.38 13.23 -2.89
C GLN A 44 -11.55 12.32 -1.98
N LEU A 45 -12.18 11.28 -1.43
CA LEU A 45 -11.49 10.22 -0.73
C LEU A 45 -11.13 9.14 -1.75
N LEU A 46 -9.84 8.83 -1.84
CA LEU A 46 -9.29 7.74 -2.63
C LEU A 46 -8.77 6.68 -1.67
N GLU A 47 -9.14 5.43 -1.91
CA GLU A 47 -8.69 4.29 -1.13
C GLU A 47 -7.76 3.41 -1.96
N TYR A 48 -6.61 3.09 -1.38
CA TYR A 48 -5.63 2.21 -2.00
C TYR A 48 -5.38 1.00 -1.14
N GLU A 49 -5.21 -0.14 -1.78
CA GLU A 49 -4.53 -1.30 -1.22
C GLU A 49 -3.09 -1.33 -1.69
N PHE A 50 -2.17 -1.69 -0.80
CA PHE A 50 -0.76 -1.84 -1.13
C PHE A 50 -0.20 -3.16 -0.62
N VAL A 51 0.85 -3.62 -1.29
CA VAL A 51 1.61 -4.81 -0.90
C VAL A 51 3.06 -4.42 -0.68
N LEU A 52 3.61 -4.72 0.50
CA LEU A 52 5.01 -4.46 0.85
C LEU A 52 5.76 -5.77 1.02
N SER A 53 6.94 -5.89 0.41
CA SER A 53 7.87 -6.99 0.69
C SER A 53 8.18 -7.07 2.19
N ALA A 54 7.96 -8.22 2.82
CA ALA A 54 8.28 -8.41 4.24
C ALA A 54 9.79 -8.42 4.51
N LYS A 55 10.61 -8.67 3.47
CA LYS A 55 12.07 -8.69 3.57
C LYS A 55 12.68 -7.29 3.54
N SER A 56 12.13 -6.39 2.73
CA SER A 56 12.75 -5.09 2.40
C SER A 56 11.83 -3.89 2.63
N TYR A 57 10.57 -4.12 2.98
CA TYR A 57 9.51 -3.11 3.03
C TYR A 57 9.35 -2.32 1.71
N ALA A 58 9.84 -2.88 0.60
CA ALA A 58 9.66 -2.30 -0.72
C ALA A 58 8.20 -2.46 -1.17
N LEU A 59 7.64 -1.41 -1.75
CA LEU A 59 6.32 -1.46 -2.40
C LEU A 59 6.39 -2.39 -3.62
N LEU A 60 5.64 -3.48 -3.55
CA LEU A 60 5.50 -4.47 -4.60
C LEU A 60 4.31 -4.14 -5.51
N ASP A 61 3.22 -3.69 -4.90
CA ASP A 61 1.98 -3.39 -5.60
C ASP A 61 1.22 -2.26 -4.91
N LEU A 62 0.45 -1.50 -5.70
CA LEU A 62 -0.43 -0.43 -5.25
C LEU A 62 -1.63 -0.36 -6.19
N LYS A 63 -2.83 -0.51 -5.62
CA LYS A 63 -4.07 -0.56 -6.37
C LYS A 63 -5.08 0.43 -5.79
N LEU A 64 -5.65 1.27 -6.66
CA LEU A 64 -6.82 2.08 -6.32
C LEU A 64 -8.05 1.17 -6.27
N ILE A 65 -8.79 1.21 -5.17
CA ILE A 65 -9.99 0.40 -4.97
C ILE A 65 -11.28 1.21 -4.82
N ALA A 66 -11.19 2.50 -4.45
CA ALA A 66 -12.31 3.43 -4.41
C ALA A 66 -11.86 4.87 -4.66
#